data_AF-A0AAD4BW64-F1
#
_entry.id   AF-A0AAD4BW64-F1
#
_cell.length_a   1.000
_cell.length_b   1.000
_cell.length_c   1.000
_cell.angle_alpha   90.00
_cell.angle_beta   90.00
_cell.angle_gamma   90.00
#
_symmetry.space_group_name_H-M   'P 1'
#
loop_
_entity.id
_entity.type
_entity.pdbx_description
1 polymer ?
#
loop_
_entity_poly.entity_id
_entity_poly.type
_entity_poly.pdbx_seq_one_letter_code
_entity_poly.pdbx_strand_id
1 'polypeptide(L)' 'DPPSEPYVSASSVALIEKSQPPRALTEAEIQDYIAAYAKAASNAVYRAEFDGVEVHSANGYLPDQFLQSVSNTRTD' A
#
# COMPACT_ATOMS: atom_id res chain seq x y z
N ASP A 1 -14.30 4.02 -17.02
CA ASP A 1 -13.19 4.41 -16.15
C ASP A 1 -13.11 3.50 -14.94
N PRO A 2 -11.93 2.92 -14.63
CA PRO A 2 -11.75 2.35 -13.30
C PRO A 2 -11.96 3.47 -12.27
N PRO A 3 -12.58 3.18 -11.12
CA PRO A 3 -12.70 4.18 -10.06
C PRO A 3 -11.29 4.71 -9.76
N SER A 4 -11.14 6.04 -9.70
CA SER A 4 -9.89 6.66 -9.28
C SER A 4 -9.65 6.27 -7.83
N GLU A 5 -8.94 5.16 -7.59
CA GLU A 5 -8.57 4.79 -6.24
C GLU A 5 -7.81 5.96 -5.61
N PRO A 6 -8.13 6.32 -4.35
CA PRO A 6 -7.49 7.45 -3.70
C PRO A 6 -5.99 7.20 -3.63
N TYR A 7 -5.20 8.20 -4.02
CA TYR A 7 -3.75 8.17 -3.87
C TYR A 7 -3.40 8.23 -2.38
N VAL A 8 -2.96 7.10 -1.82
CA VAL A 8 -2.72 6.92 -0.38
C VAL A 8 -1.26 6.58 -0.06
N SER A 9 -0.87 6.80 1.20
CA SER A 9 0.46 6.50 1.73
C SER A 9 0.45 6.39 3.26
N ALA A 10 1.62 6.14 3.86
CA ALA A 10 1.82 6.16 5.31
C ALA A 10 1.58 7.55 5.94
N SER A 11 1.97 8.61 5.23
CA SER A 11 1.81 10.01 5.64
C SER A 11 1.50 10.90 4.43
N SER A 12 1.12 12.16 4.66
CA SER A 12 0.83 13.13 3.59
C SER A 12 2.08 13.83 3.03
N VAL A 13 3.19 13.09 2.89
CA VAL A 13 4.44 13.60 2.31
C VAL A 13 4.39 13.46 0.79
N ALA A 14 4.50 14.59 0.08
CA ALA A 14 4.49 14.58 -1.38
C ALA A 14 5.78 13.95 -1.93
N LEU A 15 5.63 12.98 -2.84
CA LEU A 15 6.74 12.50 -3.67
C LEU A 15 7.03 13.54 -4.76
N ILE A 16 8.30 13.71 -5.10
CA ILE A 16 8.84 14.81 -5.94
C ILE A 16 8.06 15.03 -7.26
N GLU A 17 7.43 14.00 -7.81
CA GLU A 17 6.78 14.04 -9.12
C GLU A 17 5.25 14.25 -9.09
N LYS A 18 4.61 14.38 -7.92
CA LYS A 18 3.13 14.48 -7.83
C LYS A 18 2.66 15.85 -7.37
N SER A 19 1.65 16.39 -8.06
CA SER A 19 1.07 17.71 -7.79
C SER A 19 0.26 17.78 -6.49
N GLN A 20 -0.18 16.64 -5.96
CA GLN A 20 -0.89 16.54 -4.68
C GLN A 20 -0.24 15.48 -3.79
N PRO A 21 -0.06 15.76 -2.48
CA PRO A 21 0.42 14.77 -1.54
C PRO A 21 -0.60 13.61 -1.43
N PRO A 22 -0.14 12.39 -1.13
CA PRO A 22 -1.04 11.29 -0.83
C PRO A 22 -1.83 11.58 0.44
N ARG A 23 -2.99 10.93 0.58
CA ARG A 23 -3.71 10.90 1.86
C ARG A 23 -3.06 9.86 2.78
N ALA A 24 -2.80 10.24 4.02
CA ALA A 24 -2.36 9.29 5.04
C ALA A 24 -3.46 8.26 5.33
N LEU A 25 -3.09 6.98 5.40
CA LEU A 25 -4.00 5.91 5.81
C LEU A 25 -4.32 6.01 7.31
N THR A 26 -5.57 5.74 7.65
CA THR A 26 -5.98 5.46 9.03
C THR A 26 -5.61 4.02 9.41
N GLU A 27 -5.55 3.72 10.72
CA GLU A 27 -5.30 2.34 11.18
C GLU A 27 -6.33 1.34 10.64
N ALA A 28 -7.60 1.73 10.59
CA ALA A 28 -8.66 0.88 10.03
C ALA A 28 -8.40 0.55 8.56
N GLU A 29 -7.99 1.53 7.76
CA GLU A 29 -7.65 1.29 6.36
C GLU A 29 -6.38 0.44 6.22
N ILE A 30 -5.40 0.58 7.11
CA ILE A 30 -4.23 -0.31 7.13
C ILE A 30 -4.68 -1.77 7.33
N GLN A 31 -5.64 -2.02 8.23
CA GLN A 31 -6.23 -3.36 8.40
C GLN A 31 -6.95 -3.85 7.14
N ASP A 32 -7.68 -2.97 6.46
CA ASP A 32 -8.33 -3.31 5.19
C ASP A 32 -7.31 -3.69 4.10
N TYR A 33 -6.19 -2.96 3.99
CA TYR A 33 -5.10 -3.31 3.06
C TYR A 33 -4.45 -4.65 3.42
N ILE A 34 -4.18 -4.91 4.71
CA ILE A 34 -3.65 -6.21 5.16
C ILE A 34 -4.61 -7.35 4.73
N ALA A 35 -5.91 -7.19 4.97
CA ALA A 35 -6.91 -8.16 4.55
C ALA A 35 -6.97 -8.33 3.02
N ALA A 36 -6.80 -7.24 2.27
CA ALA A 36 -6.76 -7.27 0.81
C ALA A 36 -5.52 -8.03 0.29
N TYR A 37 -4.33 -7.80 0.85
CA TYR A 37 -3.11 -8.56 0.51
C TYR A 37 -3.29 -10.05 0.82
N ALA A 38 -3.82 -10.40 1.99
CA ALA A 38 -4.07 -11.79 2.38
C ALA A 38 -5.07 -12.48 1.43
N LYS A 39 -6.14 -11.78 1.06
CA LYS A 39 -7.13 -12.30 0.11
C LYS A 39 -6.54 -12.47 -1.29
N ALA A 40 -5.74 -11.52 -1.76
CA ALA A 40 -5.06 -11.60 -3.04
C ALA A 40 -4.08 -12.79 -3.08
N ALA A 41 -3.28 -12.97 -2.02
CA ALA A 41 -2.38 -14.10 -1.87
C ALA A 41 -3.10 -15.44 -1.87
N SER A 42 -4.18 -15.56 -1.09
CA SER A 42 -5.03 -16.76 -1.04
C SER A 42 -5.64 -17.08 -2.41
N ASN A 43 -6.15 -16.07 -3.13
CA ASN A 43 -6.66 -16.27 -4.48
C ASN A 43 -5.55 -16.72 -5.44
N ALA A 44 -4.35 -16.14 -5.36
CA ALA A 44 -3.23 -16.51 -6.22
C ALA A 44 -2.86 -17.99 -6.05
N VAL A 45 -2.68 -18.45 -4.81
CA VAL A 45 -2.27 -19.84 -4.53
C VAL A 45 -3.40 -20.83 -4.77
N TYR A 46 -4.59 -20.58 -4.22
CA TYR A 46 -5.66 -21.59 -4.19
C TYR A 46 -6.66 -21.51 -5.34
N ARG A 47 -6.73 -20.39 -6.07
CA ARG A 47 -7.67 -20.22 -7.19
C ARG A 47 -6.99 -20.08 -8.54
N ALA A 48 -5.80 -19.47 -8.56
CA ALA A 48 -5.00 -19.32 -9.77
C ALA A 48 -3.83 -20.31 -9.84
N GLU A 49 -3.66 -21.16 -8.80
CA GLU A 49 -2.68 -22.26 -8.76
C GLU A 49 -1.22 -21.80 -8.94
N PHE A 50 -0.90 -20.57 -8.50
CA PHE A 50 0.50 -20.16 -8.36
C PHE A 50 1.17 -20.91 -7.20
N ASP A 51 2.45 -21.24 -7.34
CA ASP A 51 3.24 -21.90 -6.27
C ASP A 51 3.47 -21.01 -5.03
N GLY A 52 3.32 -19.70 -5.20
CA GLY A 52 3.53 -18.73 -4.14
C GLY A 52 3.27 -17.31 -4.60
N VAL A 53 3.52 -16.37 -3.68
CA VAL A 53 3.40 -14.94 -3.93
C VAL A 53 4.60 -14.20 -3.38
N GLU A 54 4.95 -13.11 -4.04
CA GLU A 54 5.90 -12.13 -3.53
C GLU A 54 5.16 -10.84 -3.17
N VAL A 55 5.50 -10.25 -2.03
CA VAL A 55 4.95 -8.96 -1.61
C VAL A 55 5.93 -7.86 -2.03
N HIS A 56 5.48 -6.98 -2.91
CA HIS A 56 6.31 -5.86 -3.36
C HIS A 56 6.41 -4.76 -2.29
N SER A 57 7.50 -4.81 -1.53
CA SER A 57 7.82 -3.85 -0.45
C SER A 57 9.08 -3.04 -0.77
N ALA A 58 9.18 -2.51 -1.99
CA ALA A 58 10.33 -1.74 -2.45
C ALA A 58 9.89 -0.58 -3.37
N ASN A 59 10.84 0.22 -3.84
CA ASN A 59 10.67 1.26 -4.87
C ASN A 59 9.58 2.30 -4.56
N GLY A 60 9.34 2.58 -3.28
CA GLY A 60 8.35 3.56 -2.85
C GLY A 60 6.89 3.10 -3.03
N TYR A 61 6.62 1.80 -3.17
CA TYR A 61 5.27 1.25 -3.09
C TYR A 61 4.78 1.18 -1.65
N LEU A 62 3.48 0.97 -1.47
CA LEU A 62 2.79 1.22 -0.20
C LEU A 62 3.49 0.61 1.03
N PRO A 63 3.90 -0.68 1.07
CA PRO A 63 4.60 -1.22 2.24
C PRO A 63 5.96 -0.55 2.47
N ASP A 64 6.73 -0.26 1.42
CA ASP A 64 8.00 0.45 1.51
C ASP A 64 7.81 1.86 2.07
N GLN A 65 6.71 2.54 1.70
CA GLN A 65 6.42 3.88 2.20
C GLN A 65 6.25 3.93 3.73
N PHE A 66 5.82 2.84 4.37
CA PHE A 66 5.77 2.72 5.83
C PHE A 66 7.15 2.47 6.47
N LEU A 67 8.11 1.91 5.72
CA LEU A 67 9.46 1.60 6.20
C LEU A 67 10.42 2.78 6.05
N GLN A 68 10.21 3.62 5.04
CA GLN A 68 11.11 4.72 4.71
C GLN A 68 10.78 6.00 5.51
N SER A 69 11.76 6.54 6.21
CA SER A 69 11.61 7.81 6.97
C SER A 69 11.32 9.02 6.09
N VAL A 70 11.66 8.95 4.80
CA VAL A 70 11.38 10.02 3.83
C VAL A 70 9.91 10.10 3.42
N SER A 71 9.11 9.07 3.69
CA SER A 71 7.68 9.01 3.38
C SER A 71 6.78 8.73 4.58
N ASN A 72 7.34 8.26 5.70
CA ASN A 72 6.62 7.98 6.94
C ASN A 72 7.02 8.97 8.04
N THR A 73 6.09 9.87 8.39
CA THR A 73 6.20 10.80 9.51
C THR A 73 5.11 10.56 10.55
N ARG A 74 4.58 9.32 10.63
CA ARG A 74 3.58 8.95 11.61
C ARG A 74 4.14 9.01 13.03
N THR A 75 3.26 9.24 14.00
CA THR A 75 3.59 9.35 15.42
C THR A 75 2.59 8.60 16.32
N ASP A 76 1.76 7.76 15.71
CA ASP A 76 0.87 6.85 16.42
C ASP A 76 1.63 5.65 17.02
#